data_AF-A0A7W4DVN9-F1
#
_entry.id   AF-A0A7W4DVN9-F1
#
_cell.length_a   1.000
_cell.length_b   1.000
_cell.length_c   1.000
_cell.angle_alpha   90.00
_cell.angle_beta   90.00
_cell.angle_gamma   90.00
#
_symmetry.space_group_name_H-M   'P 1'
#
loop_
_entity.id
_entity.type
_entity.pdbx_description
1 polymer ?
#
loop_
_entity_poly.entity_id
_entity_poly.type
_entity_poly.pdbx_seq_one_letter_code
_entity_poly.pdbx_strand_id
1 'polypeptide(L)'
;PHVDCGDNVIVINAEKVRFTGKKLTDKTYYRYTGQPGGKRETSPREMLQKNPRGVVEHAIVGMLPKGRLGRTLFHNVHVYAGSEHPHEAQQPKVLEIK
;
A
#
# COMPACT_ATOMS: atom_id res chain seq x y z
N PRO A 1 3.00 -18.63 14.40
CA PRO A 1 2.93 -19.04 12.97
C PRO A 1 4.28 -18.81 12.27
N HIS A 2 4.79 -19.81 11.52
CA HIS A 2 6.17 -19.83 11.00
C HIS A 2 6.29 -19.92 9.45
N VAL A 3 5.27 -20.40 8.75
CA VAL A 3 5.29 -20.60 7.28
C VAL A 3 4.49 -19.52 6.59
N ASP A 4 4.96 -19.10 5.41
CA ASP A 4 4.18 -18.31 4.45
C ASP A 4 3.34 -19.25 3.58
N CYS A 5 2.02 -19.17 3.75
CA CYS A 5 1.03 -19.89 2.95
C CYS A 5 0.03 -18.92 2.30
N GLY A 6 0.43 -17.65 2.10
CA GLY A 6 -0.44 -16.63 1.53
C GLY A 6 -0.44 -16.64 0.00
N ASP A 7 -1.56 -16.22 -0.59
CA ASP A 7 -1.68 -15.99 -2.03
C ASP A 7 -1.07 -14.65 -2.46
N ASN A 8 -0.71 -14.54 -3.74
CA ASN A 8 -0.31 -13.28 -4.34
C ASN A 8 -1.54 -12.43 -4.69
N VAL A 9 -1.52 -11.16 -4.33
CA VAL A 9 -2.66 -10.25 -4.52
C VAL A 9 -2.22 -9.07 -5.38
N ILE A 10 -2.96 -8.82 -6.46
CA ILE A 10 -2.75 -7.66 -7.34
C ILE A 10 -3.87 -6.65 -7.11
N VAL A 11 -3.49 -5.44 -6.73
CA VAL A 11 -4.38 -4.29 -6.56
C VAL A 11 -4.15 -3.31 -7.71
N ILE A 12 -5.16 -3.11 -8.54
CA ILE A 12 -5.16 -2.13 -9.64
C ILE A 12 -5.95 -0.87 -9.25
N ASN A 13 -5.76 0.22 -10.00
CA ASN A 13 -6.41 1.51 -9.79
C ASN A 13 -6.16 2.13 -8.41
N ALA A 14 -4.96 1.97 -7.84
CA ALA A 14 -4.62 2.51 -6.53
C ALA A 14 -4.72 4.06 -6.45
N GLU A 15 -4.70 4.76 -7.59
CA GLU A 15 -4.90 6.21 -7.64
C GLU A 15 -6.35 6.63 -7.31
N LYS A 16 -7.34 5.75 -7.53
CA LYS A 16 -8.78 6.04 -7.39
C LYS A 16 -9.35 5.66 -6.03
N VAL A 17 -8.49 5.48 -5.03
CA VAL A 17 -8.90 5.07 -3.69
C VAL A 17 -9.73 6.18 -3.02
N ARG A 18 -10.92 5.82 -2.53
CA ARG A 18 -11.83 6.75 -1.89
C ARG A 18 -11.48 6.95 -0.41
N PHE A 19 -11.31 8.20 -0.02
CA PHE A 19 -11.24 8.61 1.38
C PHE A 19 -12.61 9.12 1.84
N THR A 20 -13.01 8.75 3.06
CA THR A 20 -14.26 9.24 3.66
C THR A 20 -14.02 10.49 4.51
N GLY A 21 -14.97 11.43 4.49
CA GLY A 21 -14.91 12.66 5.27
C GLY A 21 -13.71 13.55 4.92
N LYS A 22 -13.07 14.14 5.94
CA LYS A 22 -11.90 15.02 5.81
C LYS A 22 -10.56 14.30 5.90
N LYS A 23 -10.54 12.95 5.83
CA LYS A 23 -9.32 12.16 5.97
C LYS A 23 -8.25 12.47 4.92
N LEU A 24 -8.65 12.98 3.76
CA LEU A 24 -7.74 13.31 2.68
C LEU A 24 -6.85 14.53 3.00
N THR A 25 -7.34 15.44 3.85
CA THR A 25 -6.64 16.66 4.30
C THR A 25 -6.07 16.51 5.70
N ASP A 26 -6.83 15.91 6.62
CA ASP A 26 -6.55 15.97 8.06
C ASP A 26 -5.60 14.86 8.51
N LYS A 27 -5.49 13.77 7.74
CA LYS A 27 -4.53 12.70 8.03
C LYS A 27 -3.14 13.15 7.59
N THR A 28 -2.13 12.86 8.42
CA THR A 28 -0.74 13.15 8.09
C THR A 28 0.10 11.89 8.22
N TYR A 29 0.90 11.60 7.20
CA TYR A 29 1.94 10.57 7.26
C TYR A 29 3.23 11.19 7.77
N TYR A 30 3.83 10.57 8.78
CA TYR A 30 5.07 11.01 9.38
C TYR A 30 6.19 10.04 9.03
N ARG A 31 7.34 10.58 8.62
CA ARG A 31 8.60 9.83 8.51
C ARG A 31 9.74 10.64 9.10
N TYR A 32 10.76 9.94 9.59
CA TYR A 32 11.92 10.53 10.22
C TYR A 32 13.18 10.07 9.49
N THR A 33 14.08 11.00 9.18
CA THR A 33 15.36 10.67 8.53
C THR A 33 16.45 10.25 9.52
N GLY A 34 16.24 10.42 10.83
CA GLY A 34 17.22 10.10 11.89
C GLY A 34 18.16 11.25 12.26
N GLN A 35 18.13 12.38 11.54
CA GLN A 35 18.88 13.59 11.88
C GLN A 35 18.04 14.56 12.73
N PRO A 36 18.66 15.44 13.54
CA PRO A 36 17.93 16.52 14.23
C PRO A 36 17.09 17.35 13.25
N GLY A 37 15.80 17.55 13.55
CA GLY A 37 14.87 18.24 12.64
C GLY A 37 14.43 17.41 11.43
N GLY A 38 14.79 16.13 11.34
CA GLY A 38 14.51 15.24 10.21
C GLY A 38 13.06 14.76 10.07
N LYS A 39 12.10 15.42 10.73
CA LYS A 39 10.66 15.09 10.62
C LYS A 39 10.16 15.54 9.25
N ARG A 40 9.56 14.63 8.50
CA ARG A 40 8.89 14.92 7.23
C ARG A 40 7.43 14.53 7.35
N GLU A 41 6.57 15.45 6.95
CA GLU A 41 5.13 15.30 6.98
C GLU A 41 4.63 15.24 5.54
N THR A 42 3.66 14.38 5.26
CA THR A 42 3.05 14.28 3.92
C THR A 42 1.57 13.98 4.06
N SER A 43 0.73 14.80 3.41
CA SER A 43 -0.70 14.57 3.35
C SER A 43 -1.04 13.42 2.38
N PRO A 44 -2.14 12.68 2.58
CA PRO A 44 -2.61 11.68 1.62
C PRO A 44 -2.81 12.26 0.22
N ARG A 45 -3.27 13.52 0.13
CA ARG A 45 -3.42 14.23 -1.15
C ARG A 45 -2.10 14.33 -1.91
N GLU A 46 -1.04 14.80 -1.25
CA GLU A 46 0.28 14.90 -1.86
C GLU A 46 0.87 13.52 -2.16
N MET A 47 0.61 12.55 -1.29
CA MET A 47 1.09 11.17 -1.48
C MET A 47 0.46 10.54 -2.71
N LEU A 48 -0.84 10.73 -2.94
CA LEU A 48 -1.52 10.24 -4.14
C LEU A 48 -0.98 10.87 -5.42
N GLN A 49 -0.65 12.17 -5.38
CA GLN A 49 -0.09 12.88 -6.53
C GLN A 49 1.33 12.41 -6.88
N LYS A 50 2.18 12.19 -5.87
CA LYS A 50 3.59 11.81 -6.08
C LYS A 50 3.79 10.31 -6.26
N ASN A 51 3.06 9.51 -5.50
CA ASN A 51 3.19 8.06 -5.46
C ASN A 51 1.85 7.40 -5.09
N PRO A 52 0.93 7.21 -6.06
CA PRO A 52 -0.42 6.71 -5.80
C PRO A 52 -0.48 5.34 -5.12
N ARG A 53 0.47 4.44 -5.41
CA ARG A 53 0.58 3.13 -4.73
C ARG A 53 0.87 3.24 -3.24
N GLY A 54 1.59 4.29 -2.83
CA GLY A 54 2.18 4.36 -1.49
C GLY A 54 1.16 4.45 -0.37
N VAL A 55 -0.03 5.03 -0.64
CA VAL A 55 -1.12 5.06 0.34
C VAL A 55 -1.60 3.64 0.67
N VAL A 56 -1.82 2.83 -0.36
CA VAL A 56 -2.34 1.47 -0.25
C VAL A 56 -1.28 0.56 0.36
N GLU A 57 -0.03 0.62 -0.13
CA GLU A 57 1.10 -0.10 0.44
C GLU A 57 1.27 0.19 1.93
N HIS A 58 1.23 1.47 2.32
CA HIS A 58 1.38 1.86 3.72
C HIS A 58 0.24 1.30 4.59
N ALA A 59 -1.00 1.27 4.10
CA ALA A 59 -2.11 0.68 4.82
C ALA A 59 -1.91 -0.83 5.02
N ILE A 60 -1.52 -1.55 3.96
CA ILE A 60 -1.31 -3.00 3.97
C ILE A 60 -0.16 -3.38 4.92
N VAL A 61 1.01 -2.73 4.79
CA VAL A 61 2.14 -2.94 5.71
C VAL A 61 1.73 -2.66 7.15
N GLY A 62 0.86 -1.66 7.36
CA GLY A 62 0.26 -1.34 8.65
C GLY A 62 -0.43 -2.52 9.31
N MET A 63 -1.19 -3.30 8.53
CA MET A 63 -1.99 -4.44 8.97
C MET A 63 -1.22 -5.76 9.09
N LEU A 64 -0.03 -5.88 8.48
CA LEU A 64 0.78 -7.08 8.54
C LEU A 64 1.56 -7.23 9.86
N PRO A 65 1.87 -8.48 10.29
CA PRO A 65 2.63 -8.75 11.49
C PRO A 65 4.04 -8.13 11.41
N LYS A 66 4.49 -7.48 12.48
CA LYS A 66 5.79 -6.79 12.51
C LYS A 66 6.92 -7.79 12.76
N GLY A 67 7.43 -8.41 11.70
CA GLY A 67 8.51 -9.37 11.76
C GLY A 67 9.07 -9.72 10.38
N ARG A 68 9.98 -10.70 10.32
CA ARG A 68 10.55 -11.17 9.04
C ARG A 68 9.46 -11.71 8.12
N LEU A 69 8.55 -12.53 8.67
CA LEU A 69 7.44 -13.11 7.93
C LEU A 69 6.51 -12.04 7.33
N GLY A 70 6.17 -10.98 8.07
CA GLY A 70 5.35 -9.90 7.52
C GLY A 70 6.02 -9.11 6.39
N ARG A 71 7.35 -9.01 6.40
CA ARG A 71 8.11 -8.43 5.27
C ARG A 71 8.06 -9.35 4.05
N THR A 72 8.16 -10.67 4.26
CA THR A 72 7.98 -11.66 3.18
C THR A 72 6.57 -11.57 2.59
N LEU A 73 5.54 -11.56 3.42
CA LEU A 73 4.14 -11.44 2.99
C LEU A 73 3.88 -10.16 2.20
N PHE A 74 4.55 -9.07 2.54
CA PHE A 74 4.40 -7.82 1.79
C PHE A 74 4.90 -7.93 0.35
N HIS A 75 5.89 -8.79 0.08
CA HIS A 75 6.38 -9.01 -1.28
C HIS A 75 5.38 -9.74 -2.18
N ASN A 76 4.40 -10.44 -1.60
CA ASN A 76 3.33 -11.13 -2.33
C ASN A 76 2.23 -10.15 -2.80
N VAL A 77 2.28 -8.88 -2.38
CA VAL A 77 1.30 -7.85 -2.75
C VAL A 77 1.87 -6.94 -3.83
N HIS A 78 1.16 -6.83 -4.95
CA HIS A 78 1.52 -5.95 -6.06
C HIS A 78 0.46 -4.85 -6.22
N VAL A 79 0.89 -3.59 -6.10
CA VAL A 79 -0.01 -2.43 -6.17
C VAL A 79 0.33 -1.57 -7.38
N TYR A 80 -0.65 -1.36 -8.26
CA TYR A 80 -0.54 -0.57 -9.48
C TYR A 80 -1.41 0.67 -9.43
N ALA A 81 -0.87 1.78 -9.94
CA ALA A 81 -1.57 3.06 -10.00
C ALA A 81 -2.77 3.01 -10.96
N GLY A 82 -2.54 2.48 -12.16
CA GLY A 82 -3.53 2.37 -13.23
C GLY A 82 -4.26 1.04 -13.26
N SER A 83 -5.00 0.81 -14.34
CA SER A 83 -5.81 -0.39 -14.56
C SER A 83 -5.04 -1.62 -15.04
N GLU A 84 -3.79 -1.43 -15.49
CA GLU A 84 -2.98 -2.48 -16.10
C GLU A 84 -1.94 -3.04 -15.13
N HIS A 85 -1.64 -4.33 -15.30
CA HIS A 85 -0.60 -5.06 -14.59
C HIS A 85 0.21 -5.93 -15.58
N PRO A 86 1.51 -6.15 -15.36
CA PRO A 86 2.33 -6.98 -16.24
C PRO A 86 2.18 -8.50 -16.00
N HIS A 87 1.31 -8.92 -15.07
CA HIS A 87 1.22 -10.30 -14.58
C HIS A 87 0.20 -11.18 -15.32
N GLU A 88 -0.10 -10.87 -16.57
CA GLU A 88 -1.09 -11.61 -17.37
C GLU A 88 -0.75 -13.11 -17.52
N ALA A 89 0.54 -13.44 -17.62
CA ALA A 89 1.02 -14.81 -17.75
C ALA A 89 0.66 -15.71 -16.54
N GLN A 90 0.41 -15.11 -15.37
CA GLN A 90 0.06 -15.84 -14.15
C GLN A 90 -1.44 -16.17 -14.06
N GLN A 91 -2.25 -15.73 -15.04
CA GLN A 91 -3.70 -15.93 -15.09
C GLN A 91 -4.41 -15.57 -13.76
N PRO A 92 -4.26 -14.32 -13.28
CA PRO A 92 -4.88 -13.90 -12.04
C PRO A 92 -6.41 -13.98 -12.11
N LYS A 93 -7.04 -14.41 -11.01
CA LYS A 93 -8.51 -14.47 -10.90
C LYS A 93 -9.03 -13.18 -10.29
N VAL A 94 -10.10 -12.64 -10.87
CA VAL A 94 -10.78 -11.47 -10.33
C VAL A 94 -11.46 -11.84 -9.01
N LEU A 95 -11.22 -11.01 -7.99
CA LEU A 95 -11.74 -11.20 -6.64
C LEU A 95 -12.60 -9.99 -6.29
N GLU A 96 -13.91 -10.22 -6.14
CA GLU A 96 -14.86 -9.18 -5.71
C GLU A 96 -14.98 -9.18 -4.19
N ILE A 97 -14.73 -8.02 -3.57
CA ILE A 97 -14.91 -7.82 -2.14
C ILE A 97 -16.37 -7.45 -1.91
N LYS A 98 -17.10 -8.29 -1.16
CA LYS A 98 -18.48 -8.03 -0.73
C LYS A 98 -18.55 -7.10 0.48
#